data_AF-A0A7R6WYY9-F1
#
_entry.id   AF-A0A7R6WYY9-F1
#
_cell.length_a   1.000
_cell.length_b   1.000
_cell.length_c   1.000
_cell.angle_alpha   90.00
_cell.angle_beta   90.00
_cell.angle_gamma   90.00
#
_symmetry.space_group_name_H-M   'P 1'
#
loop_
_entity.id
_entity.type
_entity.pdbx_description
1 polymer ?
#
loop_
_entity_poly.entity_id
_entity_poly.type
_entity_poly.pdbx_seq_one_letter_code
_entity_poly.pdbx_strand_id
1 'polypeptide(L)' 'MRPIVGSHGRDIRNMVDEQEKPTAVTSDTVRRLVNETGVTTAQARELVAFLGPHSWTSLLREARILKPKGPKAV' A
#
# COMPACT_ATOMS: atom_id res chain seq x y z
N MET A 1 -24.37 -49.91 18.11
CA MET A 1 -23.07 -50.14 17.43
C MET A 1 -23.35 -50.19 15.93
N ARG A 2 -22.92 -49.29 15.02
CA ARG A 2 -21.86 -48.27 14.96
C ARG A 2 -22.41 -47.09 14.11
N PRO A 3 -22.18 -45.80 14.44
CA PRO A 3 -22.43 -44.67 13.54
C PRO A 3 -21.14 -44.19 12.88
N ILE A 4 -21.25 -43.45 11.76
CA ILE A 4 -20.43 -42.32 11.24
C ILE A 4 -20.55 -42.28 9.70
N VAL A 5 -21.30 -41.34 9.11
CA VAL A 5 -20.90 -39.94 8.77
C VAL A 5 -19.64 -39.93 7.91
N GLY A 6 -19.52 -39.27 6.77
CA GLY A 6 -20.39 -38.37 6.03
C GLY A 6 -19.60 -37.94 4.80
N SER A 7 -20.28 -37.71 3.68
CA SER A 7 -19.72 -37.12 2.47
C SER A 7 -18.90 -35.87 2.81
N HIS A 8 -17.60 -35.90 2.57
CA HIS A 8 -16.78 -34.68 2.49
C HIS A 8 -16.38 -34.49 1.03
N GLY A 9 -17.17 -33.66 0.35
CA GLY A 9 -16.69 -32.89 -0.77
C GLY A 9 -15.42 -32.18 -0.33
N ARG A 10 -14.31 -32.42 -1.05
CA ARG A 10 -13.16 -31.54 -0.96
C ARG A 10 -13.42 -30.38 -1.88
N ASP A 11 -14.28 -29.52 -1.38
CA ASP A 11 -14.42 -28.14 -1.79
C ASP A 11 -13.03 -27.49 -1.85
N ILE A 12 -12.72 -27.00 -3.05
CA ILE A 12 -11.93 -25.79 -3.30
C ILE A 12 -10.78 -25.56 -2.32
N ARG A 13 -9.58 -26.04 -2.68
CA ARG A 13 -8.36 -25.34 -2.27
C ARG A 13 -8.40 -23.97 -2.92
N ASN A 14 -9.02 -23.08 -2.16
CA ASN A 14 -9.16 -21.67 -2.33
C ASN A 14 -7.84 -21.13 -2.87
N MET A 15 -7.93 -20.72 -4.13
CA MET A 15 -7.05 -19.78 -4.79
C MET A 15 -6.90 -18.58 -3.83
N VAL A 16 -5.90 -18.63 -2.96
CA VAL A 16 -5.39 -17.42 -2.34
C VAL A 16 -4.58 -16.80 -3.46
N ASP A 17 -5.31 -16.16 -4.37
CA ASP A 17 -4.84 -14.92 -4.94
C ASP A 17 -4.35 -14.14 -3.72
N GLU A 18 -3.03 -14.10 -3.53
CA GLU A 18 -2.36 -13.08 -2.75
C GLU A 18 -2.74 -11.78 -3.44
N GLN A 19 -4.00 -11.37 -3.21
CA GLN A 19 -4.47 -10.06 -3.54
C GLN A 19 -3.46 -9.18 -2.86
N GLU A 20 -2.72 -8.47 -3.68
CA GLU A 20 -1.81 -7.40 -3.35
C GLU A 20 -2.61 -6.25 -2.71
N LYS A 21 -3.37 -6.57 -1.66
CA LYS A 21 -4.02 -5.63 -0.81
C LYS A 21 -2.87 -4.83 -0.22
N PRO A 22 -2.75 -3.53 -0.54
CA PRO A 22 -1.73 -2.72 0.07
C PRO A 22 -1.86 -2.93 1.58
N THR A 23 -0.83 -3.50 2.20
CA THR A 23 -0.82 -3.80 3.63
C THR A 23 -1.26 -2.53 4.36
N ALA A 24 -2.04 -2.64 5.44
CA ALA A 24 -2.56 -1.46 6.15
C ALA A 24 -1.45 -0.40 6.39
N VAL A 25 -0.25 -0.87 6.70
CA VAL A 25 1.00 -0.10 6.80
C VAL A 25 1.26 0.82 5.58
N THR A 26 1.16 0.30 4.35
CA THR A 26 1.34 1.13 3.13
C THR A 26 0.27 2.21 3.00
N SER A 27 -0.98 1.91 3.37
CA SER A 27 -2.08 2.89 3.29
C SER A 27 -1.91 4.02 4.30
N ASP A 28 -1.49 3.70 5.53
CA ASP A 28 -1.19 4.71 6.55
C ASP A 28 0.04 5.55 6.20
N THR A 29 1.11 4.94 5.67
CA THR A 29 2.30 5.67 5.20
C THR A 29 1.95 6.61 4.04
N VAL A 30 1.13 6.19 3.07
CA VAL A 30 0.67 7.05 1.98
C VAL A 30 -0.12 8.24 2.50
N ARG A 31 -1.10 8.01 3.40
CA ARG A 31 -1.90 9.09 4.00
C ARG A 31 -1.03 10.08 4.77
N ARG A 32 -0.08 9.58 5.56
CA ARG A 32 0.87 10.41 6.30
C ARG A 32 1.74 11.23 5.34
N LEU A 33 2.24 10.63 4.26
CA LEU A 33 3.13 11.29 3.31
C LEU A 33 2.42 12.43 2.56
N VAL A 34 1.18 12.20 2.13
CA VAL A 34 0.32 13.24 1.53
C VAL A 34 0.11 14.40 2.50
N ASN A 35 -0.22 14.12 3.77
CA ASN A 35 -0.48 15.16 4.76
C ASN A 35 0.77 16.01 5.09
N GLU A 36 1.93 15.37 5.18
CA GLU A 36 3.18 16.04 5.59
C GLU A 36 3.82 16.85 4.45
N THR A 37 3.64 16.43 3.21
CA THR A 37 4.38 17.00 2.06
C THR A 37 3.49 17.72 1.05
N GLY A 38 2.20 17.40 1.04
CA GLY A 38 1.22 17.94 0.10
C GLY A 38 1.34 17.36 -1.32
N VAL A 39 2.07 16.26 -1.50
CA VAL A 39 2.06 15.50 -2.76
C VAL A 39 0.73 14.77 -2.95
N THR A 40 0.40 14.42 -4.18
CA THR A 40 -0.83 13.66 -4.46
C THR A 40 -0.74 12.23 -3.92
N THR A 41 -1.88 11.61 -3.65
CA THR A 41 -1.95 10.20 -3.22
C THR A 41 -1.29 9.26 -4.23
N ALA A 42 -1.40 9.55 -5.53
CA ALA A 42 -0.73 8.79 -6.59
C ALA A 42 0.79 8.84 -6.44
N GLN A 43 1.35 10.05 -6.35
CA GLN A 43 2.80 10.25 -6.14
C GLN A 43 3.29 9.59 -4.84
N ALA A 44 2.53 9.73 -3.74
CA ALA A 44 2.87 9.09 -2.48
C ALA A 44 2.86 7.56 -2.59
N ARG A 45 1.91 6.97 -3.32
CA ARG A 45 1.87 5.53 -3.55
C ARG A 45 3.07 5.05 -4.38
N GLU A 46 3.45 5.79 -5.41
CA GLU A 46 4.64 5.46 -6.21
C GLU A 46 5.92 5.53 -5.38
N LEU A 47 6.07 6.57 -4.55
CA LEU A 47 7.21 6.69 -3.64
C LEU A 47 7.28 5.53 -2.64
N VAL A 48 6.14 5.15 -2.06
CA VAL A 48 6.05 4.03 -1.11
C VAL A 48 6.33 2.70 -1.81
N ALA A 49 5.88 2.53 -3.05
CA ALA A 49 6.18 1.33 -3.85
C ALA A 49 7.67 1.25 -4.22
N PHE A 50 8.31 2.39 -4.53
CA PHE A 50 9.70 2.45 -4.95
C PHE A 50 10.70 2.34 -3.79
N LEU A 51 10.46 3.05 -2.68
CA LEU A 51 11.39 3.12 -1.53
C LEU A 51 11.01 2.19 -0.38
N GLY A 52 9.81 1.63 -0.42
CA GLY A 52 9.21 0.86 0.67
C GLY A 52 8.57 1.73 1.76
N PRO A 53 7.60 1.19 2.50
CA PRO A 53 6.84 1.94 3.51
C PRO A 53 7.63 2.29 4.78
N HIS A 54 8.80 1.68 4.99
CA HIS A 54 9.63 1.87 6.19
C HIS A 54 10.67 3.00 6.04
N SER A 55 10.94 3.46 4.81
CA SER A 55 11.99 4.43 4.49
C SER A 55 11.50 5.87 4.63
N TRP A 56 10.97 6.24 5.80
CA TRP A 56 10.26 7.51 6.01
C TRP A 56 11.08 8.77 5.67
N THR A 57 12.36 8.79 6.04
CA THR A 57 13.26 9.93 5.74
C THR A 57 13.47 10.12 4.23
N SER A 58 13.66 9.02 3.49
CA SER A 58 13.79 9.03 2.03
C SER A 58 12.47 9.44 1.36
N LEU A 59 11.34 8.91 1.83
CA LEU A 59 10.00 9.28 1.34
C LEU A 59 9.76 10.79 1.46
N LEU A 60 10.08 11.38 2.62
CA LEU A 60 9.94 12.82 2.84
C LEU A 60 10.86 13.65 1.92
N ARG A 61 12.09 13.20 1.70
CA ARG A 61 13.04 13.89 0.82
C ARG A 61 12.51 13.92 -0.61
N GLU A 62 12.16 12.76 -1.15
CA GLU A 62 11.69 12.66 -2.54
C GLU A 62 10.35 13.35 -2.73
N ALA A 63 9.42 13.23 -1.77
CA ALA A 63 8.15 13.96 -1.83
C ALA A 63 8.32 15.49 -1.82
N ARG A 64 9.31 16.02 -1.09
CA ARG A 64 9.63 17.45 -1.09
C ARG A 64 10.28 17.92 -2.40
N ILE A 65 11.02 17.04 -3.08
CA ILE A 65 11.57 17.31 -4.42
C ILE A 65 10.44 17.29 -5.47
N LEU A 66 9.52 16.33 -5.35
CA LEU A 66 8.38 16.17 -6.23
C LEU A 66 7.32 17.26 -6.08
N LYS A 67 7.32 18.02 -4.98
CA LYS A 67 6.53 19.24 -4.90
C LYS A 67 7.22 20.30 -5.75
N PRO A 68 6.76 20.60 -6.98
CA PRO A 68 7.21 21.82 -7.62
C PRO A 68 6.85 22.95 -6.66
N LYS A 69 7.86 23.69 -6.22
CA LYS A 69 7.65 25.10 -5.89
C LYS A 69 6.93 25.61 -7.14
N GLY A 70 5.62 25.90 -7.03
CA GLY A 70 4.79 26.22 -8.18
C GLY A 70 5.52 27.21 -9.10
N PRO A 71 5.26 27.18 -10.42
CA PRO A 71 6.01 27.99 -11.38
C PRO A 71 6.22 29.37 -10.76
N LYS A 72 7.49 29.77 -10.60
CA LYS A 72 7.80 31.14 -10.26
C LYS A 72 7.18 31.94 -11.39
N ALA A 73 6.00 32.49 -11.12
CA ALA A 73 5.33 33.41 -12.01
C ALA A 73 6.38 34.50 -12.30
N VAL A 74 6.65 34.61 -13.59
CA VAL A 74 7.62 35.50 -14.23
C VAL A 74 7.42 36.94 -13.80
#